data_AF-A0A354R8L7-F1
#
_entry.id   AF-A0A354R8L7-F1
#
_cell.length_a   1.000
_cell.length_b   1.000
_cell.length_c   1.000
_cell.angle_alpha   90.00
_cell.angle_beta   90.00
_cell.angle_gamma   90.00
#
_symmetry.space_group_name_H-M   'P 1'
#
loop_
_entity.id
_entity.type
_entity.pdbx_description
1 polymer ?
#
loop_
_entity_poly.entity_id
_entity_poly.type
_entity_poly.pdbx_seq_one_letter_code
_entity_poly.pdbx_strand_id
1 'polypeptide(L)'
;MHYLQLTITVLGGLAIFVYGMGLMSEGLTQIAGARMKAVLAYVTRNRFLAIFAGAAVTALIQSSSATTVMTVGFVNAGLLTLQQAIGVIFGANIGTTVTGQLVSFKLDDLALPSIIIGVAGLLVSRKPELRGTWRTILGFGFLFYGMMTMSSELKIVAKMPEFIEIFRTFNCAPSAAGFLPFWSVLGAVTVGTLCTVLVQSSSATIGITIALAEAGLLDIWTAVPIVLGDNIGTTVTAALAAVNTTANARRTALAHALFNIIGTMLLLSTFCIVCSNAAGERGPVFFHLVNAAASGDVFKNEHLGRHIAMAHTIFNVTNVVVLCGFIPLLARLCAWIIPGDRQRHAVMLEPHLLAAPDIALHATTHALADMTRRAWTIASVALNNCLGKTDADPESMQKAEQEIDTLQSNIRDYLVAISQRKLTDRQAHMIPELIHCANDAERISDLALRIYRKTTRIRRGGLPPDALEGITSLINSVRILARDTVISVRDEKPRAELLAKKEAAIHAEAKQLSKDFSQHLGGADEQNAVGEIAFLSVLSGLRDIARHLGNIAVRVSAFV
;
A
#
# COMPACT_ATOMS: atom_id res chain seq x y z
N MET A 1 8.57 -36.58 -29.76
CA MET A 1 8.53 -37.01 -28.34
C MET A 1 9.52 -36.24 -27.47
N HIS A 2 10.80 -36.08 -27.88
CA HIS A 2 11.82 -35.43 -27.04
C HIS A 2 11.54 -33.93 -26.73
N TYR A 3 11.18 -33.12 -27.74
CA TYR A 3 10.86 -31.69 -27.54
C TYR A 3 9.64 -31.45 -26.66
N LEU A 4 8.59 -32.26 -26.80
CA LEU A 4 7.37 -32.11 -25.99
C LEU A 4 7.67 -32.38 -24.52
N GLN A 5 8.39 -33.46 -24.21
CA GLN A 5 8.78 -33.80 -22.85
C GLN A 5 9.71 -32.74 -22.25
N LEU A 6 10.65 -32.23 -23.05
CA LEU A 6 11.56 -31.17 -22.63
C LEU A 6 10.80 -29.89 -22.29
N THR A 7 9.91 -29.44 -23.18
CA THR A 7 9.06 -28.27 -22.94
C THR A 7 8.17 -28.43 -21.72
N ILE A 8 7.54 -29.60 -21.56
CA ILE A 8 6.70 -29.90 -20.38
C ILE A 8 7.53 -29.85 -19.10
N THR A 9 8.75 -30.40 -19.10
CA THR A 9 9.59 -30.47 -17.90
C THR A 9 10.14 -29.08 -17.54
N VAL A 10 10.56 -28.28 -18.52
CA VAL A 10 10.98 -26.88 -18.30
C VAL A 10 9.80 -26.04 -17.78
N LEU A 11 8.63 -26.10 -18.41
CA LEU A 11 7.45 -25.35 -17.96
C LEU A 11 6.93 -25.85 -16.61
N GLY A 12 7.03 -27.15 -16.34
CA GLY A 12 6.68 -27.74 -15.04
C GLY A 12 7.63 -27.29 -13.93
N GLY A 13 8.94 -27.31 -14.19
CA GLY A 13 9.95 -26.76 -13.28
C GLY A 13 9.73 -25.27 -13.01
N LEU A 14 9.39 -24.49 -14.06
CA LEU A 14 9.04 -23.08 -13.93
C LEU A 14 7.79 -22.88 -13.06
N ALA A 15 6.74 -23.67 -13.27
CA ALA A 15 5.51 -23.60 -12.49
C ALA A 15 5.78 -23.91 -11.01
N ILE A 16 6.58 -24.94 -10.71
CA ILE A 16 6.99 -25.29 -9.35
C ILE A 16 7.83 -24.18 -8.73
N PHE A 17 8.77 -23.59 -9.48
CA PHE A 17 9.60 -22.48 -9.04
C PHE A 17 8.74 -21.25 -8.66
N VAL A 18 7.83 -20.85 -9.54
CA VAL A 18 6.90 -19.72 -9.30
C VAL A 18 5.97 -20.00 -8.13
N TYR A 19 5.45 -21.22 -8.01
CA TYR A 19 4.62 -21.63 -6.89
C TYR A 19 5.40 -21.62 -5.56
N GLY A 20 6.65 -22.08 -5.57
CA GLY A 20 7.55 -22.04 -4.42
C GLY A 20 7.81 -20.62 -3.93
N MET A 21 8.08 -19.67 -4.85
CA MET A 21 8.19 -18.24 -4.51
C MET A 21 6.90 -17.70 -3.88
N GLY A 22 5.73 -18.08 -4.41
CA GLY A 22 4.43 -17.69 -3.84
C GLY A 22 4.25 -18.18 -2.39
N LEU A 23 4.51 -19.46 -2.14
CA LEU A 23 4.47 -20.04 -0.79
C LEU A 23 5.45 -19.36 0.18
N MET A 24 6.65 -19.05 -0.30
CA MET A 24 7.66 -18.37 0.49
C MET A 24 7.19 -16.96 0.89
N SER A 25 6.67 -16.19 -0.06
CA SER A 25 6.12 -14.85 0.17
C SER A 25 4.92 -14.88 1.12
N GLU A 26 3.98 -15.81 0.95
CA GLU A 26 2.85 -15.99 1.87
C GLU A 26 3.30 -16.35 3.29
N GLY A 27 4.27 -17.27 3.42
CA GLY A 27 4.81 -17.69 4.71
C GLY A 27 5.49 -16.54 5.46
N LEU A 28 6.34 -15.77 4.75
CA LEU A 28 7.03 -14.61 5.31
C LEU A 28 6.04 -13.50 5.69
N THR A 29 5.03 -13.26 4.85
CA THR A 29 3.96 -12.27 5.15
C THR A 29 3.17 -12.69 6.38
N GLN A 30 2.85 -13.98 6.51
CA GLN A 30 2.14 -14.53 7.67
C GLN A 30 2.96 -14.37 8.96
N ILE A 31 4.29 -14.51 8.89
CA ILE A 31 5.19 -14.24 10.02
C ILE A 31 5.29 -12.73 10.33
N ALA A 32 5.28 -11.88 9.29
CA ALA A 32 5.46 -10.44 9.40
C ALA A 32 4.23 -9.65 9.92
N GLY A 33 3.04 -10.26 9.95
CA GLY A 33 1.75 -9.59 10.10
C GLY A 33 1.67 -8.51 11.20
N ALA A 34 2.10 -8.82 12.44
CA ALA A 34 2.01 -7.87 13.56
C ALA A 34 2.99 -6.69 13.48
N ARG A 35 3.99 -6.72 12.57
CA ARG A 35 5.03 -5.68 12.43
C ARG A 35 4.72 -4.65 11.35
N MET A 36 3.65 -4.85 10.56
CA MET A 36 3.32 -3.98 9.42
C MET A 36 2.89 -2.56 9.82
N LYS A 37 2.21 -2.43 10.97
CA LYS A 37 1.86 -1.12 11.56
C LYS A 37 3.10 -0.31 11.97
N ALA A 38 4.13 -1.00 12.50
CA ALA A 38 5.40 -0.37 12.89
C ALA A 38 6.18 0.15 11.69
N VAL A 39 6.10 -0.56 10.56
CA VAL A 39 6.68 -0.11 9.28
C VAL A 39 6.04 1.21 8.82
N LEU A 40 4.71 1.30 8.80
CA LEU A 40 3.97 2.53 8.43
C LEU A 40 4.35 3.74 9.32
N ALA A 41 4.45 3.51 10.63
CA ALA A 41 4.88 4.54 11.57
C ALA A 41 6.31 5.05 11.30
N TYR A 42 7.18 4.20 10.74
CA TYR A 42 8.54 4.57 10.39
C TYR A 42 8.64 5.27 9.04
N VAL A 43 7.86 4.82 8.05
CA VAL A 43 7.77 5.40 6.69
C VAL A 43 7.32 6.87 6.73
N THR A 44 6.44 7.22 7.66
CA THR A 44 5.80 8.55 7.73
C THR A 44 6.69 9.65 8.29
N ARG A 45 7.86 9.34 8.88
CA ARG A 45 8.72 10.35 9.53
C ARG A 45 9.55 11.18 8.55
N ASN A 46 10.27 10.54 7.62
CA ASN A 46 11.06 11.24 6.60
C ASN A 46 11.36 10.33 5.39
N ARG A 47 11.82 10.92 4.28
CA ARG A 47 12.10 10.21 3.02
C ARG A 47 13.20 9.15 3.09
N PHE A 48 14.21 9.30 3.96
CA PHE A 48 15.28 8.31 4.09
C PHE A 48 14.81 7.08 4.86
N LEU A 49 14.06 7.29 5.95
CA LEU A 49 13.39 6.22 6.70
C LEU A 49 12.39 5.48 5.80
N ALA A 50 11.72 6.19 4.87
CA ALA A 50 10.87 5.56 3.87
C ALA A 50 11.65 4.62 2.93
N ILE A 51 12.87 4.98 2.50
CA ILE A 51 13.74 4.09 1.70
C ILE A 51 14.11 2.84 2.50
N PHE A 52 14.59 3.01 3.74
CA PHE A 52 14.95 1.84 4.56
C PHE A 52 13.75 0.94 4.85
N ALA A 53 12.60 1.53 5.16
CA ALA A 53 11.38 0.78 5.41
C ALA A 53 10.91 0.04 4.14
N GLY A 54 10.92 0.69 2.97
CA GLY A 54 10.61 0.03 1.70
C GLY A 54 11.53 -1.15 1.41
N ALA A 55 12.84 -0.97 1.61
CA ALA A 55 13.83 -2.03 1.42
C ALA A 55 13.59 -3.20 2.38
N ALA A 56 13.37 -2.93 3.67
CA ALA A 56 13.13 -3.95 4.68
C ALA A 56 11.82 -4.72 4.41
N VAL A 57 10.75 -4.02 4.05
CA VAL A 57 9.44 -4.63 3.75
C VAL A 57 9.54 -5.49 2.52
N THR A 58 10.12 -4.99 1.43
CA THR A 58 10.25 -5.78 0.20
C THR A 58 11.21 -6.95 0.37
N ALA A 59 12.32 -6.78 1.11
CA ALA A 59 13.20 -7.89 1.45
C ALA A 59 12.50 -8.96 2.29
N LEU A 60 11.62 -8.56 3.22
CA LEU A 60 10.90 -9.49 4.08
C LEU A 60 9.75 -10.18 3.33
N ILE A 61 8.95 -9.44 2.57
CA ILE A 61 7.78 -9.97 1.83
C ILE A 61 8.22 -10.67 0.53
N GLN A 62 9.37 -10.31 -0.01
CA GLN A 62 9.93 -10.78 -1.29
C GLN A 62 9.09 -10.38 -2.52
N SER A 63 8.33 -9.27 -2.41
CA SER A 63 7.50 -8.76 -3.49
C SER A 63 7.51 -7.23 -3.56
N SER A 64 8.29 -6.66 -4.49
CA SER A 64 8.25 -5.21 -4.77
C SER A 64 6.94 -4.81 -5.40
N SER A 65 6.34 -5.64 -6.25
CA SER A 65 5.02 -5.35 -6.84
C SER A 65 3.97 -5.16 -5.74
N ALA A 66 3.91 -6.06 -4.74
CA ALA A 66 3.00 -5.87 -3.61
C ALA A 66 3.32 -4.59 -2.81
N THR A 67 4.61 -4.34 -2.53
CA THR A 67 5.05 -3.15 -1.77
C THR A 67 4.69 -1.85 -2.50
N THR A 68 4.90 -1.80 -3.82
CA THR A 68 4.64 -0.61 -4.65
C THR A 68 3.15 -0.40 -4.89
N VAL A 69 2.37 -1.46 -5.12
CA VAL A 69 0.90 -1.42 -5.19
C VAL A 69 0.30 -0.90 -3.88
N MET A 70 0.77 -1.41 -2.73
CA MET A 70 0.38 -0.90 -1.41
C MET A 70 0.76 0.58 -1.24
N THR A 71 1.96 0.96 -1.70
CA THR A 71 2.42 2.36 -1.65
C THR A 71 1.52 3.29 -2.47
N VAL A 72 1.12 2.89 -3.68
CA VAL A 72 0.14 3.61 -4.49
C VAL A 72 -1.19 3.73 -3.73
N GLY A 73 -1.65 2.64 -3.11
CA GLY A 73 -2.87 2.64 -2.31
C GLY A 73 -2.80 3.54 -1.08
N PHE A 74 -1.65 3.63 -0.41
CA PHE A 74 -1.43 4.54 0.71
C PHE A 74 -1.51 6.01 0.30
N VAL A 75 -0.92 6.35 -0.84
CA VAL A 75 -1.03 7.71 -1.38
C VAL A 75 -2.47 8.00 -1.79
N ASN A 76 -3.18 7.00 -2.33
CA ASN A 76 -4.58 7.15 -2.70
C ASN A 76 -5.47 7.40 -1.48
N ALA A 77 -5.23 6.69 -0.38
CA ALA A 77 -5.90 6.87 0.90
C ALA A 77 -5.46 8.13 1.66
N GLY A 78 -4.51 8.90 1.14
CA GLY A 78 -3.98 10.11 1.79
C GLY A 78 -3.12 9.84 3.03
N LEU A 79 -2.67 8.59 3.23
CA LEU A 79 -1.82 8.18 4.35
C LEU A 79 -0.35 8.53 4.10
N LEU A 80 0.07 8.62 2.84
CA LEU A 80 1.42 9.03 2.45
C LEU A 80 1.41 10.20 1.48
N THR A 81 2.40 11.08 1.62
CA THR A 81 2.71 12.08 0.61
C THR A 81 3.43 11.43 -0.58
N LEU A 82 3.38 12.07 -1.75
CA LEU A 82 4.10 11.62 -2.94
C LEU A 82 5.60 11.43 -2.68
N GLN A 83 6.25 12.32 -1.92
CA GLN A 83 7.69 12.20 -1.65
C GLN A 83 8.03 11.02 -0.74
N GLN A 84 7.21 10.75 0.29
CA GLN A 84 7.39 9.56 1.13
C GLN A 84 7.21 8.29 0.31
N ALA A 85 6.18 8.26 -0.55
CA ALA A 85 5.91 7.13 -1.43
C ALA A 85 7.04 6.85 -2.43
N ILE A 86 7.63 7.89 -3.04
CA ILE A 86 8.83 7.74 -3.87
C ILE A 86 9.97 7.12 -3.06
N GLY A 87 10.17 7.55 -1.81
CA GLY A 87 11.14 6.94 -0.89
C GLY A 87 10.89 5.45 -0.68
N VAL A 88 9.64 5.05 -0.40
CA VAL A 88 9.29 3.62 -0.23
C VAL A 88 9.56 2.82 -1.51
N ILE A 89 9.22 3.35 -2.69
CA ILE A 89 9.48 2.69 -3.98
C ILE A 89 10.98 2.48 -4.21
N PHE A 90 11.80 3.49 -3.94
CA PHE A 90 13.25 3.38 -4.06
C PHE A 90 13.79 2.28 -3.13
N GLY A 91 13.30 2.26 -1.88
CA GLY A 91 13.56 1.18 -0.94
C GLY A 91 13.17 -0.18 -1.49
N ALA A 92 11.95 -0.31 -2.00
CA ALA A 92 11.42 -1.57 -2.52
C ALA A 92 12.31 -2.17 -3.62
N ASN A 93 12.84 -1.33 -4.52
CA ASN A 93 13.77 -1.77 -5.56
C ASN A 93 15.09 -2.32 -5.00
N ILE A 94 15.61 -1.76 -3.91
CA ILE A 94 16.74 -2.37 -3.18
C ILE A 94 16.31 -3.70 -2.56
N GLY A 95 15.14 -3.75 -1.90
CA GLY A 95 14.66 -4.96 -1.24
C GLY A 95 14.50 -6.16 -2.18
N THR A 96 14.06 -5.95 -3.41
CA THR A 96 13.89 -7.02 -4.43
C THR A 96 15.18 -7.72 -4.80
N THR A 97 16.34 -7.07 -4.60
CA THR A 97 17.64 -7.67 -4.90
C THR A 97 17.95 -8.89 -4.03
N VAL A 98 17.35 -8.96 -2.84
CA VAL A 98 17.52 -10.08 -1.90
C VAL A 98 17.07 -11.40 -2.52
N THR A 99 16.00 -11.41 -3.33
CA THR A 99 15.50 -12.64 -3.97
C THR A 99 16.53 -13.23 -4.92
N GLY A 100 17.14 -12.38 -5.77
CA GLY A 100 18.20 -12.81 -6.69
C GLY A 100 19.43 -13.31 -5.94
N GLN A 101 19.79 -12.66 -4.83
CA GLN A 101 20.87 -13.13 -3.96
C GLN A 101 20.57 -14.52 -3.41
N LEU A 102 19.38 -14.75 -2.84
CA LEU A 102 18.95 -16.05 -2.33
C LEU A 102 19.03 -17.14 -3.40
N VAL A 103 18.45 -16.88 -4.58
CA VAL A 103 18.44 -17.79 -5.74
C VAL A 103 19.85 -18.14 -6.22
N SER A 104 20.77 -17.18 -6.21
CA SER A 104 22.14 -17.39 -6.70
C SER A 104 23.04 -18.22 -5.78
N PHE A 105 22.62 -18.49 -4.54
CA PHE A 105 23.30 -19.46 -3.70
C PHE A 105 22.87 -20.85 -4.17
N LYS A 106 23.80 -21.63 -4.71
CA LYS A 106 23.59 -23.01 -5.20
C LYS A 106 23.23 -23.94 -4.05
N LEU A 107 21.96 -23.92 -3.62
CA LEU A 107 21.43 -24.67 -2.47
C LEU A 107 20.60 -25.86 -2.93
N ASP A 108 20.93 -26.44 -4.08
CA ASP A 108 20.20 -27.53 -4.72
C ASP A 108 20.01 -28.73 -3.77
N ASP A 109 21.04 -29.07 -3.01
CA ASP A 109 21.04 -30.18 -2.05
C ASP A 109 20.03 -29.99 -0.89
N LEU A 110 19.65 -28.74 -0.61
CA LEU A 110 18.68 -28.42 0.42
C LEU A 110 17.23 -28.44 -0.08
N ALA A 111 17.01 -28.56 -1.40
CA ALA A 111 15.67 -28.50 -1.98
C ALA A 111 14.74 -29.60 -1.43
N LEU A 112 15.10 -30.87 -1.62
CA LEU A 112 14.28 -32.02 -1.18
C LEU A 112 14.14 -32.11 0.35
N PRO A 113 15.21 -31.94 1.16
CA PRO A 113 15.08 -31.87 2.62
C PRO A 113 14.10 -30.78 3.08
N SER A 114 14.15 -29.59 2.45
CA SER A 114 13.25 -28.49 2.78
C SER A 114 11.79 -28.80 2.43
N ILE A 115 11.53 -29.50 1.31
CA ILE A 115 10.19 -29.97 0.97
C ILE A 115 9.67 -30.94 2.04
N ILE A 116 10.46 -31.95 2.41
CA ILE A 116 10.08 -32.97 3.40
C ILE A 116 9.74 -32.30 4.75
N ILE A 117 10.65 -31.47 5.26
CA ILE A 117 10.49 -30.79 6.55
C ILE A 117 9.33 -29.79 6.49
N GLY A 118 9.19 -29.05 5.39
CA GLY A 118 8.11 -28.09 5.18
C GLY A 118 6.73 -28.74 5.19
N VAL A 119 6.54 -29.84 4.46
CA VAL A 119 5.28 -30.60 4.46
C VAL A 119 5.00 -31.19 5.85
N ALA A 120 5.96 -31.87 6.45
CA ALA A 120 5.80 -32.47 7.78
C ALA A 120 5.41 -31.42 8.84
N GLY A 121 6.11 -30.28 8.84
CA GLY A 121 5.84 -29.16 9.75
C GLY A 121 4.44 -28.57 9.56
N LEU A 122 3.96 -28.46 8.31
CA LEU A 122 2.61 -27.97 8.01
C LEU A 122 1.50 -28.93 8.42
N LEU A 123 1.75 -30.25 8.38
CA LEU A 123 0.79 -31.25 8.82
C LEU A 123 0.61 -31.25 10.35
N VAL A 124 1.68 -30.97 11.10
CA VAL A 124 1.65 -30.98 12.57
C VAL A 124 1.21 -29.64 13.17
N SER A 125 1.55 -28.52 12.52
CA SER A 125 1.38 -27.20 13.11
C SER A 125 -0.04 -26.65 13.01
N ARG A 126 -0.62 -26.26 14.16
CA ARG A 126 -1.92 -25.57 14.23
C ARG A 126 -1.83 -24.05 14.42
N LYS A 127 -0.74 -23.55 14.99
CA LYS A 127 -0.54 -22.12 15.23
C LYS A 127 -0.25 -21.36 13.92
N PRO A 128 -0.92 -20.24 13.62
CA PRO A 128 -0.75 -19.49 12.38
C PRO A 128 0.70 -19.08 12.09
N GLU A 129 1.47 -18.65 13.09
CA GLU A 129 2.82 -18.12 12.94
C GLU A 129 3.82 -19.24 12.55
N LEU A 130 3.69 -20.40 13.22
CA LEU A 130 4.46 -21.60 12.91
C LEU A 130 4.14 -22.11 11.51
N ARG A 131 2.86 -22.13 11.13
CA ARG A 131 2.45 -22.50 9.76
C ARG A 131 3.07 -21.57 8.72
N GLY A 132 3.24 -20.28 9.02
CA GLY A 132 3.98 -19.34 8.17
C GLY A 132 5.43 -19.78 7.95
N THR A 133 6.13 -20.15 9.02
CA THR A 133 7.52 -20.64 8.97
C THR A 133 7.66 -21.89 8.10
N TRP A 134 6.77 -22.88 8.28
CA TRP A 134 6.82 -24.11 7.50
C TRP A 134 6.44 -23.90 6.03
N ARG A 135 5.54 -22.95 5.72
CA ARG A 135 5.28 -22.51 4.34
C ARG A 135 6.51 -21.90 3.70
N THR A 136 7.26 -21.07 4.44
CA THR A 136 8.51 -20.49 3.94
C THR A 136 9.53 -21.57 3.60
N ILE A 137 9.73 -22.56 4.49
CA ILE A 137 10.65 -23.69 4.26
C ILE A 137 10.20 -24.54 3.07
N LEU A 138 8.90 -24.84 2.96
CA LEU A 138 8.34 -25.58 1.83
C LEU A 138 8.51 -24.81 0.50
N GLY A 139 8.23 -23.51 0.51
CA GLY A 139 8.38 -22.63 -0.63
C GLY A 139 9.83 -22.55 -1.11
N PHE A 140 10.77 -22.43 -0.17
CA PHE A 140 12.21 -22.54 -0.43
C PHE A 140 12.55 -23.87 -1.14
N GLY A 141 12.06 -24.99 -0.62
CA GLY A 141 12.29 -26.31 -1.22
C GLY A 141 11.76 -26.43 -2.66
N PHE A 142 10.52 -26.01 -2.91
CA PHE A 142 9.95 -26.01 -4.26
C PHE A 142 10.67 -25.05 -5.21
N LEU A 143 11.07 -23.88 -4.74
CA LEU A 143 11.84 -22.92 -5.52
C LEU A 143 13.11 -23.57 -6.08
N PHE A 144 13.97 -24.14 -5.23
CA PHE A 144 15.20 -24.78 -5.70
C PHE A 144 14.94 -26.05 -6.52
N TYR A 145 13.94 -26.86 -6.15
CA TYR A 145 13.59 -28.06 -6.92
C TYR A 145 13.11 -27.73 -8.35
N GLY A 146 12.30 -26.68 -8.49
CA GLY A 146 11.87 -26.18 -9.80
C GLY A 146 13.04 -25.70 -10.65
N MET A 147 13.98 -24.97 -10.03
CA MET A 147 15.20 -24.51 -10.68
C MET A 147 16.10 -25.66 -11.14
N MET A 148 16.33 -26.65 -10.28
CA MET A 148 17.10 -27.85 -10.63
C MET A 148 16.48 -28.58 -11.84
N THR A 149 15.15 -28.75 -11.83
CA THR A 149 14.39 -29.40 -12.90
C THR A 149 14.49 -28.62 -14.22
N MET A 150 14.44 -27.29 -14.18
CA MET A 150 14.64 -26.45 -15.36
C MET A 150 16.07 -26.54 -15.87
N SER A 151 17.06 -26.36 -14.99
CA SER A 151 18.48 -26.31 -15.33
C SER A 151 18.99 -27.61 -15.94
N SER A 152 18.50 -28.78 -15.50
CA SER A 152 18.90 -30.07 -16.08
C SER A 152 18.46 -30.21 -17.53
N GLU A 153 17.23 -29.82 -17.84
CA GLU A 153 16.67 -29.88 -19.19
C GLU A 153 17.25 -28.80 -20.10
N LEU A 154 17.39 -27.56 -19.59
CA LEU A 154 17.96 -26.45 -20.35
C LEU A 154 19.41 -26.72 -20.77
N LYS A 155 20.20 -27.47 -19.98
CA LYS A 155 21.55 -27.92 -20.37
C LYS A 155 21.55 -28.90 -21.54
N ILE A 156 20.49 -29.67 -21.72
CA ILE A 156 20.31 -30.55 -22.89
C ILE A 156 19.99 -29.68 -24.11
N VAL A 157 19.07 -28.72 -23.95
CA VAL A 157 18.72 -27.76 -25.01
C VAL A 157 19.91 -26.91 -25.45
N ALA A 158 20.74 -26.48 -24.51
CA ALA A 158 21.92 -25.65 -24.76
C ALA A 158 22.93 -26.26 -25.73
N LYS A 159 22.84 -27.58 -25.98
CA LYS A 159 23.69 -28.30 -26.92
C LYS A 159 23.08 -28.43 -28.32
N MET A 160 21.83 -28.00 -28.50
CA MET A 160 21.10 -28.15 -29.77
C MET A 160 21.43 -26.99 -30.72
N PRO A 161 21.83 -27.24 -31.98
CA PRO A 161 22.27 -26.22 -32.93
C PRO A 161 21.23 -25.11 -33.17
N GLU A 162 19.95 -25.49 -33.29
CA GLU A 162 18.85 -24.56 -33.54
C GLU A 162 18.66 -23.58 -32.38
N PHE A 163 18.87 -24.05 -31.15
CA PHE A 163 18.73 -23.23 -29.96
C PHE A 163 19.96 -22.31 -29.75
N ILE A 164 21.15 -22.78 -30.10
CA ILE A 164 22.37 -21.98 -30.09
C ILE A 164 22.25 -20.80 -31.08
N GLU A 165 21.68 -21.02 -32.27
CA GLU A 165 21.47 -19.93 -33.24
C GLU A 165 20.50 -18.85 -32.73
N ILE A 166 19.40 -19.26 -32.08
CA ILE A 166 18.43 -18.31 -31.50
C ILE A 166 19.08 -17.49 -30.38
N PHE A 167 19.94 -18.06 -29.54
CA PHE A 167 20.60 -17.28 -28.49
C PHE A 167 21.76 -16.44 -29.02
N ARG A 168 22.38 -16.83 -30.14
CA ARG A 168 23.41 -16.03 -30.83
C ARG A 168 22.88 -14.71 -31.39
N THR A 169 21.63 -14.65 -31.86
CA THR A 169 21.03 -13.40 -32.35
C THR A 169 20.82 -12.35 -31.24
N PHE A 170 20.81 -12.77 -29.97
CA PHE A 170 20.73 -11.88 -28.79
C PHE A 170 22.03 -11.80 -27.99
N ASN A 171 23.14 -12.27 -28.55
CA ASN A 171 24.43 -12.22 -27.88
C ASN A 171 24.91 -10.76 -27.74
N CYS A 172 25.15 -10.35 -26.50
CA CYS A 172 25.64 -9.04 -26.15
C CYS A 172 27.16 -9.02 -25.88
N ALA A 173 27.87 -10.11 -26.15
CA ALA A 173 29.31 -10.20 -25.93
C ALA A 173 30.07 -9.00 -26.55
N PRO A 174 31.10 -8.49 -25.85
CA PRO A 174 31.84 -7.33 -26.29
C PRO A 174 32.64 -7.60 -27.57
N SER A 175 32.76 -6.58 -28.40
CA SER A 175 33.72 -6.54 -29.51
C SER A 175 35.18 -6.60 -28.99
N ALA A 176 36.15 -6.78 -29.87
CA ALA A 176 37.58 -6.74 -29.50
C ALA A 176 38.02 -5.41 -28.86
N ALA A 177 37.27 -4.33 -29.10
CA ALA A 177 37.46 -3.03 -28.47
C ALA A 177 36.82 -2.93 -27.07
N GLY A 178 36.09 -3.95 -26.61
CA GLY A 178 35.41 -4.02 -25.32
C GLY A 178 33.99 -3.43 -25.28
N PHE A 179 33.50 -2.90 -26.40
CA PHE A 179 32.14 -2.33 -26.48
C PHE A 179 31.10 -3.40 -26.78
N LEU A 180 29.96 -3.34 -26.08
CA LEU A 180 28.80 -4.19 -26.34
C LEU A 180 28.01 -3.67 -27.55
N PRO A 181 27.42 -4.55 -28.36
CA PRO A 181 26.56 -4.18 -29.48
C PRO A 181 25.26 -3.55 -29.00
N PHE A 182 25.06 -2.27 -29.33
CA PHE A 182 23.92 -1.46 -28.86
C PHE A 182 22.55 -2.11 -29.10
N TRP A 183 22.30 -2.63 -30.31
CA TRP A 183 21.01 -3.21 -30.67
C TRP A 183 20.72 -4.53 -29.94
N SER A 184 21.73 -5.37 -29.71
CA SER A 184 21.58 -6.59 -28.92
C SER A 184 21.26 -6.26 -27.46
N VAL A 185 21.95 -5.27 -26.89
CA VAL A 185 21.71 -4.81 -25.51
C VAL A 185 20.27 -4.29 -25.37
N LEU A 186 19.80 -3.45 -26.29
CA LEU A 186 18.41 -2.96 -26.27
C LEU A 186 17.40 -4.10 -26.46
N GLY A 187 17.70 -5.07 -27.33
CA GLY A 187 16.90 -6.28 -27.50
C GLY A 187 16.79 -7.07 -26.19
N ALA A 188 17.90 -7.29 -25.51
CA ALA A 188 17.95 -8.01 -24.23
C ALA A 188 17.19 -7.27 -23.11
N VAL A 189 17.31 -5.94 -23.00
CA VAL A 189 16.48 -5.11 -22.10
C VAL A 189 14.99 -5.27 -22.41
N THR A 190 14.63 -5.29 -23.70
CA THR A 190 13.23 -5.46 -24.13
C THR A 190 12.70 -6.84 -23.74
N VAL A 191 13.50 -7.90 -23.93
CA VAL A 191 13.14 -9.27 -23.52
C VAL A 191 12.89 -9.34 -22.02
N GLY A 192 13.78 -8.79 -21.18
CA GLY A 192 13.60 -8.75 -19.74
C GLY A 192 12.36 -7.98 -19.30
N THR A 193 12.10 -6.84 -19.96
CA THR A 193 10.90 -6.03 -19.74
C THR A 193 9.64 -6.82 -20.04
N LEU A 194 9.53 -7.41 -21.24
CA LEU A 194 8.36 -8.17 -21.67
C LEU A 194 8.15 -9.42 -20.84
N CYS A 195 9.21 -10.17 -20.53
CA CYS A 195 9.15 -11.33 -19.67
C CYS A 195 8.55 -10.96 -18.31
N THR A 196 9.02 -9.87 -17.71
CA THR A 196 8.52 -9.41 -16.41
C THR A 196 7.08 -8.91 -16.49
N VAL A 197 6.69 -8.24 -17.57
CA VAL A 197 5.29 -7.82 -17.78
C VAL A 197 4.36 -9.03 -17.93
N LEU A 198 4.79 -10.08 -18.62
CA LEU A 198 3.98 -11.28 -18.80
C LEU A 198 3.88 -12.12 -17.52
N VAL A 199 5.01 -12.31 -16.84
CA VAL A 199 5.09 -13.10 -15.60
C VAL A 199 4.61 -12.31 -14.38
N GLN A 200 4.56 -10.98 -14.48
CA GLN A 200 4.20 -10.04 -13.40
C GLN A 200 5.11 -10.13 -12.15
N SER A 201 6.32 -10.69 -12.29
CA SER A 201 7.28 -10.88 -11.21
C SER A 201 8.72 -10.75 -11.70
N SER A 202 9.42 -9.68 -11.31
CA SER A 202 10.86 -9.52 -11.63
C SER A 202 11.72 -10.57 -10.93
N SER A 203 11.36 -10.98 -9.71
CA SER A 203 12.07 -12.07 -9.02
C SER A 203 12.00 -13.39 -9.81
N ALA A 204 10.87 -13.65 -10.46
CA ALA A 204 10.74 -14.80 -11.33
C ALA A 204 11.60 -14.67 -12.59
N THR A 205 11.56 -13.49 -13.23
CA THR A 205 12.40 -13.20 -14.41
C THR A 205 13.89 -13.33 -14.09
N ILE A 206 14.36 -12.78 -12.97
CA ILE A 206 15.76 -12.92 -12.50
C ILE A 206 16.11 -14.40 -12.28
N GLY A 207 15.22 -15.17 -11.66
CA GLY A 207 15.45 -16.61 -11.45
C GLY A 207 15.57 -17.39 -12.76
N ILE A 208 14.72 -17.08 -13.75
CA ILE A 208 14.82 -17.64 -15.11
C ILE A 208 16.15 -17.25 -15.75
N THR A 209 16.56 -15.98 -15.66
CA THR A 209 17.84 -15.49 -16.20
C THR A 209 19.03 -16.21 -15.56
N ILE A 210 19.02 -16.40 -14.24
CA ILE A 210 20.06 -17.15 -13.53
C ILE A 210 20.08 -18.61 -13.98
N ALA A 211 18.94 -19.28 -14.06
CA ALA A 211 18.86 -20.68 -14.51
C ALA A 211 19.39 -20.86 -15.95
N LEU A 212 19.03 -19.94 -16.86
CA LEU A 212 19.55 -19.95 -18.23
C LEU A 212 21.06 -19.73 -18.28
N ALA A 213 21.60 -18.83 -17.45
CA ALA A 213 23.04 -18.59 -17.37
C ALA A 213 23.79 -19.80 -16.79
N GLU A 214 23.25 -20.45 -15.75
CA GLU A 214 23.83 -21.67 -15.18
C GLU A 214 23.73 -22.90 -16.10
N ALA A 215 22.78 -22.89 -17.03
CA ALA A 215 22.71 -23.86 -18.11
C ALA A 215 23.70 -23.57 -19.26
N GLY A 216 24.38 -22.43 -19.24
CA GLY A 216 25.32 -21.99 -20.28
C GLY A 216 24.66 -21.36 -21.51
N LEU A 217 23.36 -21.05 -21.43
CA LEU A 217 22.60 -20.42 -22.53
C LEU A 217 22.77 -18.90 -22.57
N LEU A 218 23.05 -18.28 -21.43
CA LEU A 218 23.29 -16.85 -21.31
C LEU A 218 24.65 -16.58 -20.68
N ASP A 219 25.40 -15.68 -21.30
CA ASP A 219 26.57 -15.08 -20.67
C ASP A 219 26.16 -13.87 -19.80
N ILE A 220 27.11 -13.33 -19.03
CA ILE A 220 26.86 -12.15 -18.22
C ILE A 220 26.46 -10.94 -19.08
N TRP A 221 27.02 -10.85 -20.29
CA TRP A 221 26.86 -9.71 -21.18
C TRP A 221 25.41 -9.55 -21.64
N THR A 222 24.70 -10.66 -21.87
CA THR A 222 23.28 -10.68 -22.20
C THR A 222 22.40 -10.73 -20.94
N ALA A 223 22.81 -11.47 -19.90
CA ALA A 223 22.03 -11.61 -18.67
C ALA A 223 21.81 -10.28 -17.94
N VAL A 224 22.84 -9.42 -17.85
CA VAL A 224 22.73 -8.12 -17.16
C VAL A 224 21.70 -7.20 -17.85
N PRO A 225 21.74 -6.94 -19.17
CA PRO A 225 20.69 -6.20 -19.87
C PRO A 225 19.27 -6.75 -19.65
N ILE A 226 19.08 -8.07 -19.63
CA ILE A 226 17.78 -8.67 -19.31
C ILE A 226 17.34 -8.24 -17.90
N VAL A 227 18.24 -8.26 -16.93
CA VAL A 227 17.94 -7.83 -15.57
C VAL A 227 17.57 -6.34 -15.50
N LEU A 228 18.23 -5.48 -16.29
CA LEU A 228 17.83 -4.06 -16.38
C LEU A 228 16.42 -3.89 -16.96
N GLY A 229 16.06 -4.77 -17.90
CA GLY A 229 14.72 -4.86 -18.44
C GLY A 229 13.67 -5.25 -17.41
N ASP A 230 13.98 -6.22 -16.54
CA ASP A 230 13.02 -6.68 -15.52
C ASP A 230 12.59 -5.56 -14.55
N ASN A 231 13.51 -4.64 -14.25
CA ASN A 231 13.25 -3.51 -13.36
C ASN A 231 12.28 -2.52 -14.03
N ILE A 232 12.38 -2.33 -15.34
CA ILE A 232 11.40 -1.56 -16.12
C ILE A 232 10.05 -2.30 -16.15
N GLY A 233 10.05 -3.60 -16.46
CA GLY A 233 8.81 -4.38 -16.58
C GLY A 233 7.98 -4.42 -15.30
N THR A 234 8.63 -4.44 -14.13
CA THR A 234 7.98 -4.42 -12.80
C THR A 234 7.06 -3.22 -12.61
N THR A 235 7.33 -2.10 -13.28
CA THR A 235 6.60 -0.83 -13.12
C THR A 235 5.15 -0.90 -13.62
N VAL A 236 4.81 -1.87 -14.48
CA VAL A 236 3.45 -2.08 -14.99
C VAL A 236 2.46 -2.39 -13.87
N THR A 237 2.89 -3.12 -12.83
CA THR A 237 2.02 -3.46 -11.68
C THR A 237 1.53 -2.21 -10.95
N ALA A 238 2.42 -1.26 -10.68
CA ALA A 238 2.08 0.01 -10.04
C ALA A 238 1.23 0.89 -10.96
N ALA A 239 1.48 0.87 -12.28
CA ALA A 239 0.69 1.61 -13.26
C ALA A 239 -0.76 1.09 -13.29
N LEU A 240 -0.96 -0.23 -13.30
CA LEU A 240 -2.29 -0.85 -13.23
C LEU A 240 -3.00 -0.53 -11.91
N ALA A 241 -2.31 -0.59 -10.78
CA ALA A 241 -2.88 -0.24 -9.48
C ALA A 241 -3.26 1.24 -9.35
N ALA A 242 -2.65 2.13 -10.14
CA ALA A 242 -2.97 3.55 -10.15
C ALA A 242 -4.14 3.93 -11.07
N VAL A 243 -4.69 2.99 -11.84
CA VAL A 243 -5.86 3.24 -12.69
C VAL A 243 -7.04 3.69 -11.82
N ASN A 244 -7.74 4.75 -12.23
CA ASN A 244 -8.87 5.35 -11.51
C ASN A 244 -8.56 5.90 -10.10
N THR A 245 -7.30 6.12 -9.74
CA THR A 245 -6.90 6.69 -8.43
C THR A 245 -6.74 8.22 -8.46
N THR A 246 -6.42 8.83 -7.31
CA THR A 246 -6.07 10.25 -7.16
C THR A 246 -4.85 10.63 -8.02
N ALA A 247 -4.69 11.94 -8.30
CA ALA A 247 -3.54 12.43 -9.05
C ALA A 247 -2.20 12.05 -8.39
N ASN A 248 -2.10 12.09 -7.06
CA ASN A 248 -0.87 11.72 -6.35
C ASN A 248 -0.57 10.21 -6.42
N ALA A 249 -1.58 9.35 -6.43
CA ALA A 249 -1.38 7.91 -6.62
C ALA A 249 -0.88 7.58 -8.04
N ARG A 250 -1.46 8.22 -9.07
CA ARG A 250 -0.94 8.14 -10.46
C ARG A 250 0.48 8.68 -10.60
N ARG A 251 0.80 9.80 -9.94
CA ARG A 251 2.17 10.36 -9.89
C ARG A 251 3.16 9.40 -9.22
N THR A 252 2.71 8.64 -8.23
CA THR A 252 3.52 7.65 -7.52
C THR A 252 3.89 6.50 -8.44
N ALA A 253 2.93 5.97 -9.20
CA ALA A 253 3.20 4.96 -10.23
C ALA A 253 4.11 5.48 -11.35
N LEU A 254 3.89 6.73 -11.80
CA LEU A 254 4.77 7.38 -12.77
C LEU A 254 6.20 7.55 -12.24
N ALA A 255 6.36 7.94 -10.97
CA ALA A 255 7.67 8.06 -10.36
C ALA A 255 8.41 6.71 -10.30
N HIS A 256 7.69 5.60 -10.07
CA HIS A 256 8.26 4.27 -10.15
C HIS A 256 8.77 3.94 -11.56
N ALA A 257 7.97 4.23 -12.59
CA ALA A 257 8.37 4.05 -13.98
C ALA A 257 9.60 4.88 -14.36
N LEU A 258 9.57 6.18 -14.05
CA LEU A 258 10.67 7.11 -14.33
C LEU A 258 11.95 6.71 -13.60
N PHE A 259 11.87 6.28 -12.34
CA PHE A 259 13.04 5.83 -11.58
C PHE A 259 13.75 4.65 -12.25
N ASN A 260 13.01 3.64 -12.68
CA ASN A 260 13.59 2.46 -13.33
C ASN A 260 14.10 2.79 -14.74
N ILE A 261 13.37 3.58 -15.51
CA ILE A 261 13.81 4.00 -16.85
C ILE A 261 15.08 4.85 -16.77
N ILE A 262 15.10 5.88 -15.91
CA ILE A 262 16.27 6.76 -15.73
C ILE A 262 17.45 5.95 -15.20
N GLY A 263 17.22 5.05 -14.24
CA GLY A 263 18.24 4.17 -13.69
C GLY A 263 18.86 3.27 -14.76
N THR A 264 18.04 2.58 -15.54
CA THR A 264 18.51 1.73 -16.63
C THR A 264 19.31 2.54 -17.64
N MET A 265 18.86 3.73 -18.02
CA MET A 265 19.61 4.61 -18.92
C MET A 265 20.95 5.06 -18.33
N LEU A 266 20.98 5.41 -17.04
CA LEU A 266 22.20 5.78 -16.34
C LEU A 266 23.20 4.61 -16.33
N LEU A 267 22.74 3.39 -16.05
CA LEU A 267 23.63 2.23 -16.09
C LEU A 267 24.11 1.92 -17.51
N LEU A 268 23.23 1.93 -18.50
CA LEU A 268 23.60 1.72 -19.91
C LEU A 268 24.64 2.75 -20.38
N SER A 269 24.59 3.99 -19.88
CA SER A 269 25.61 5.00 -20.21
C SER A 269 27.01 4.61 -19.72
N THR A 270 27.11 3.86 -18.61
CA THR A 270 28.39 3.33 -18.12
C THR A 270 28.95 2.23 -19.01
N PHE A 271 28.14 1.62 -19.89
CA PHE A 271 28.61 0.58 -20.80
C PHE A 271 29.54 1.14 -21.88
N CYS A 272 29.47 2.44 -22.14
CA CYS A 272 30.40 3.14 -23.03
C CYS A 272 31.79 3.35 -22.41
N ILE A 273 31.95 3.16 -21.10
CA ILE A 273 33.22 3.34 -20.39
C ILE A 273 33.90 1.97 -20.31
N VAL A 274 34.79 1.69 -21.27
CA VAL A 274 35.52 0.43 -21.36
C VAL A 274 36.83 0.49 -20.59
N CYS A 275 37.12 -0.53 -19.79
CA CYS A 275 38.42 -0.73 -19.16
C CYS A 275 38.95 -2.14 -19.40
N SER A 276 40.25 -2.30 -19.20
CA SER A 276 40.94 -3.59 -19.23
C SER A 276 41.35 -3.97 -17.81
N ASN A 277 41.18 -5.24 -17.42
CA ASN A 277 41.73 -5.74 -16.15
C ASN A 277 43.21 -6.17 -16.32
N ALA A 278 43.83 -6.60 -15.22
CA ALA A 278 45.23 -7.06 -15.21
C ALA A 278 45.47 -8.30 -16.09
N ALA A 279 44.43 -9.09 -16.37
CA ALA A 279 44.49 -10.24 -17.27
C ALA A 279 44.29 -9.87 -18.76
N GLY A 280 44.07 -8.58 -19.06
CA GLY A 280 43.85 -8.09 -20.43
C GLY A 280 42.41 -8.18 -20.93
N GLU A 281 41.47 -8.65 -20.10
CA GLU A 281 40.05 -8.74 -20.47
C GLU A 281 39.45 -7.34 -20.60
N ARG A 282 38.87 -7.06 -21.78
CA ARG A 282 38.28 -5.76 -22.12
C ARG A 282 36.77 -5.82 -22.06
N GLY A 283 36.17 -4.87 -21.33
CA GLY A 283 34.73 -4.74 -21.23
C GLY A 283 34.34 -3.48 -20.46
N PRO A 284 33.05 -3.17 -20.35
CA PRO A 284 32.64 -1.99 -19.62
C PRO A 284 32.94 -2.07 -18.13
N VAL A 285 33.21 -0.90 -17.55
CA VAL A 285 33.59 -0.73 -16.15
C VAL A 285 32.60 -1.36 -15.17
N PHE A 286 31.31 -1.36 -15.51
CA PHE A 286 30.29 -1.97 -14.68
C PHE A 286 30.51 -3.48 -14.49
N PHE A 287 30.89 -4.22 -15.54
CA PHE A 287 31.12 -5.66 -15.44
C PHE A 287 32.35 -5.98 -14.60
N HIS A 288 33.39 -5.14 -14.67
CA HIS A 288 34.56 -5.26 -13.79
C HIS A 288 34.22 -4.99 -12.33
N LEU A 289 33.35 -4.00 -12.06
CA LEU A 289 32.85 -3.73 -10.71
C LEU A 289 32.03 -4.91 -10.17
N VAL A 290 31.17 -5.50 -11.00
CA VAL A 290 30.39 -6.71 -10.66
C VAL A 290 31.31 -7.88 -10.34
N ASN A 291 32.34 -8.09 -11.16
CA ASN A 291 33.35 -9.13 -10.94
C ASN A 291 34.08 -8.94 -9.60
N ALA A 292 34.46 -7.70 -9.26
CA ALA A 292 35.14 -7.41 -8.01
C ALA A 292 34.25 -7.58 -6.76
N ALA A 293 32.93 -7.48 -6.92
CA ALA A 293 31.96 -7.55 -5.84
C ALA A 293 31.38 -8.96 -5.60
N ALA A 294 31.65 -9.91 -6.48
CA ALA A 294 31.16 -11.29 -6.39
C ALA A 294 32.32 -12.29 -6.34
N SER A 295 32.02 -13.49 -5.85
CA SER A 295 32.98 -14.59 -5.84
C SER A 295 33.09 -15.25 -7.21
N GLY A 296 34.31 -15.56 -7.64
CA GLY A 296 34.60 -16.18 -8.94
C GLY A 296 35.14 -15.18 -9.96
N ASP A 297 35.30 -15.64 -11.20
CA ASP A 297 35.71 -14.82 -12.33
C ASP A 297 34.64 -14.85 -13.44
N VAL A 298 33.90 -13.75 -13.57
CA VAL A 298 32.82 -13.60 -14.54
C VAL A 298 33.29 -13.72 -15.98
N PHE A 299 34.52 -13.29 -16.27
CA PHE A 299 35.09 -13.34 -17.61
C PHE A 299 35.50 -14.77 -18.01
N LYS A 300 35.59 -15.68 -17.02
CA LYS A 300 35.77 -17.12 -17.21
C LYS A 300 34.47 -17.91 -17.07
N ASN A 301 33.31 -17.23 -16.99
CA ASN A 301 31.99 -17.84 -16.77
C ASN A 301 31.88 -18.61 -15.44
N GLU A 302 32.67 -18.25 -14.44
CA GLU A 302 32.60 -18.86 -13.12
C GLU A 302 31.50 -18.19 -12.28
N HIS A 303 30.69 -19.00 -11.59
CA HIS A 303 29.65 -18.51 -10.67
C HIS A 303 28.73 -17.41 -11.27
N LEU A 304 28.34 -17.56 -12.55
CA LEU A 304 27.51 -16.59 -13.29
C LEU A 304 26.27 -16.12 -12.50
N GLY A 305 25.55 -17.04 -11.83
CA GLY A 305 24.39 -16.70 -11.01
C GLY A 305 24.68 -15.66 -9.91
N ARG A 306 25.85 -15.76 -9.24
CA ARG A 306 26.28 -14.80 -8.21
C ARG A 306 26.56 -13.43 -8.82
N HIS A 307 27.19 -13.39 -9.98
CA HIS A 307 27.49 -12.17 -10.71
C HIS A 307 26.22 -11.47 -11.22
N ILE A 308 25.23 -12.22 -11.73
CA ILE A 308 23.93 -11.68 -12.15
C ILE A 308 23.19 -11.06 -10.95
N ALA A 309 23.12 -11.78 -9.83
CA ALA A 309 22.49 -11.26 -8.61
C ALA A 309 23.20 -10.03 -8.05
N MET A 310 24.55 -10.01 -8.11
CA MET A 310 25.34 -8.86 -7.68
C MET A 310 25.17 -7.67 -8.62
N ALA A 311 25.14 -7.88 -9.94
CA ALA A 311 24.84 -6.83 -10.92
C ALA A 311 23.49 -6.17 -10.62
N HIS A 312 22.45 -6.97 -10.35
CA HIS A 312 21.14 -6.47 -9.95
C HIS A 312 21.20 -5.62 -8.67
N THR A 313 21.98 -6.07 -7.68
CA THR A 313 22.15 -5.39 -6.39
C THR A 313 22.86 -4.05 -6.56
N ILE A 314 24.01 -4.05 -7.24
CA ILE A 314 24.80 -2.85 -7.50
C ILE A 314 23.98 -1.84 -8.31
N PHE A 315 23.27 -2.31 -9.34
CA PHE A 315 22.39 -1.47 -10.13
C PHE A 315 21.35 -0.72 -9.27
N ASN A 316 20.55 -1.45 -8.50
CA ASN A 316 19.47 -0.86 -7.72
C ASN A 316 19.99 0.03 -6.58
N VAL A 317 21.03 -0.39 -5.87
CA VAL A 317 21.65 0.43 -4.81
C VAL A 317 22.24 1.71 -5.41
N THR A 318 22.98 1.62 -6.51
CA THR A 318 23.55 2.81 -7.18
C THR A 318 22.45 3.74 -7.65
N ASN A 319 21.39 3.21 -8.25
CA ASN A 319 20.27 4.01 -8.74
C ASN A 319 19.60 4.79 -7.60
N VAL A 320 19.36 4.15 -6.44
CA VAL A 320 18.83 4.83 -5.26
C VAL A 320 19.80 5.87 -4.72
N VAL A 321 21.08 5.55 -4.56
CA VAL A 321 22.08 6.48 -4.03
C VAL A 321 22.16 7.75 -4.89
N VAL A 322 22.23 7.58 -6.22
CA VAL A 322 22.29 8.70 -7.17
C VAL A 322 20.99 9.49 -7.19
N LEU A 323 19.83 8.84 -7.26
CA LEU A 323 18.54 9.52 -7.45
C LEU A 323 17.90 10.01 -6.14
N CYS A 324 18.34 9.57 -4.96
CA CYS A 324 17.68 9.94 -3.69
C CYS A 324 17.70 11.46 -3.43
N GLY A 325 18.77 12.14 -3.85
CA GLY A 325 18.89 13.61 -3.76
C GLY A 325 17.87 14.33 -4.64
N PHE A 326 17.43 13.68 -5.71
CA PHE A 326 16.52 14.22 -6.72
C PHE A 326 15.05 13.85 -6.50
N ILE A 327 14.70 13.19 -5.38
CA ILE A 327 13.30 12.85 -5.05
C ILE A 327 12.35 14.06 -5.16
N PRO A 328 12.69 15.26 -4.64
CA PRO A 328 11.81 16.43 -4.80
C PRO A 328 11.66 16.88 -6.26
N LEU A 329 12.73 16.75 -7.06
CA LEU A 329 12.71 17.07 -8.49
C LEU A 329 11.84 16.07 -9.27
N LEU A 330 11.99 14.77 -8.97
CA LEU A 330 11.17 13.72 -9.56
C LEU A 330 9.69 13.92 -9.21
N ALA A 331 9.37 14.26 -7.96
CA ALA A 331 8.00 14.58 -7.55
C ALA A 331 7.42 15.78 -8.32
N ARG A 332 8.22 16.83 -8.56
CA ARG A 332 7.82 17.99 -9.38
C ARG A 332 7.60 17.59 -10.85
N LEU A 333 8.49 16.77 -11.41
CA LEU A 333 8.37 16.26 -12.77
C LEU A 333 7.08 15.45 -12.93
N CYS A 334 6.78 14.53 -12.00
CA CYS A 334 5.53 13.78 -12.01
C CYS A 334 4.31 14.70 -11.88
N ALA A 335 4.39 15.73 -11.04
CA ALA A 335 3.30 16.70 -10.89
C ALA A 335 3.08 17.58 -12.12
N TRP A 336 4.13 17.81 -12.90
CA TRP A 336 4.07 18.51 -14.19
C TRP A 336 3.46 17.62 -15.28
N ILE A 337 3.85 16.34 -15.36
CA ILE A 337 3.29 15.38 -16.33
C ILE A 337 1.82 15.05 -16.03
N ILE A 338 1.48 14.83 -14.76
CA ILE A 338 0.12 14.52 -14.31
C ILE A 338 -0.40 15.69 -13.48
N PRO A 339 -1.19 16.62 -14.05
CA PRO A 339 -1.77 17.73 -13.30
C PRO A 339 -2.78 17.25 -12.24
N GLY A 340 -3.02 18.09 -11.24
CA GLY A 340 -3.88 17.74 -10.10
C GLY A 340 -5.37 17.78 -10.45
N ASP A 341 -6.13 16.80 -9.96
CA ASP A 341 -7.59 16.83 -10.02
C ASP A 341 -8.14 17.72 -8.90
N ARG A 342 -8.85 18.79 -9.24
CA ARG A 342 -9.52 19.67 -8.26
C ARG A 342 -10.71 18.99 -7.56
N GLN A 343 -11.18 17.85 -8.04
CA GLN A 343 -12.47 17.26 -7.63
C GLN A 343 -12.38 15.95 -6.82
N ARG A 344 -11.22 15.29 -6.72
CA ARG A 344 -11.09 14.02 -5.98
C ARG A 344 -10.40 14.22 -4.62
N HIS A 345 -11.15 14.79 -3.67
CA HIS A 345 -10.80 14.80 -2.25
C HIS A 345 -11.71 13.85 -1.45
N ALA A 346 -11.57 12.55 -1.71
CA ALA A 346 -12.11 11.52 -0.84
C ALA A 346 -10.98 10.57 -0.49
N VAL A 347 -10.81 10.29 0.79
CA VAL A 347 -10.04 9.13 1.27
C VAL A 347 -10.76 7.91 0.71
N MET A 348 -10.30 7.41 -0.43
CA MET A 348 -10.91 6.25 -1.06
C MET A 348 -10.39 5.03 -0.31
N LEU A 349 -11.31 4.20 0.18
CA LEU A 349 -10.97 2.90 0.74
C LEU A 349 -10.47 2.02 -0.41
N GLU A 350 -9.15 1.92 -0.52
CA GLU A 350 -8.49 1.35 -1.69
C GLU A 350 -8.61 -0.18 -1.68
N PRO A 351 -9.21 -0.81 -2.70
CA PRO A 351 -9.35 -2.27 -2.76
C PRO A 351 -8.01 -3.02 -2.68
N HIS A 352 -6.93 -2.43 -3.19
CA HIS A 352 -5.60 -3.04 -3.14
C HIS A 352 -5.03 -3.17 -1.72
N LEU A 353 -5.48 -2.34 -0.77
CA LEU A 353 -5.07 -2.47 0.63
C LEU A 353 -5.72 -3.67 1.33
N LEU A 354 -6.74 -4.33 0.74
CA LEU A 354 -7.35 -5.54 1.29
C LEU A 354 -6.36 -6.71 1.41
N ALA A 355 -5.27 -6.71 0.63
CA ALA A 355 -4.19 -7.68 0.76
C ALA A 355 -3.42 -7.55 2.08
N ALA A 356 -3.55 -6.42 2.78
CA ALA A 356 -2.98 -6.15 4.08
C ALA A 356 -4.07 -5.72 5.09
N PRO A 357 -4.79 -6.65 5.72
CA PRO A 357 -5.97 -6.34 6.55
C PRO A 357 -5.73 -5.34 7.69
N ASP A 358 -4.58 -5.41 8.36
CA ASP A 358 -4.20 -4.46 9.41
C ASP A 358 -4.20 -3.01 8.91
N ILE A 359 -3.71 -2.85 7.69
CA ILE A 359 -3.60 -1.56 7.01
C ILE A 359 -4.96 -1.11 6.49
N ALA A 360 -5.73 -2.03 5.91
CA ALA A 360 -7.08 -1.75 5.45
C ALA A 360 -7.97 -1.25 6.61
N LEU A 361 -7.83 -1.85 7.81
CA LEU A 361 -8.50 -1.40 9.02
C LEU A 361 -8.03 -0.01 9.46
N HIS A 362 -6.73 0.26 9.39
CA HIS A 362 -6.19 1.60 9.67
C HIS A 362 -6.66 2.67 8.66
N ALA A 363 -6.75 2.35 7.37
CA ALA A 363 -7.37 3.24 6.39
C ALA A 363 -8.85 3.50 6.72
N THR A 364 -9.53 2.49 7.26
CA THR A 364 -10.93 2.58 7.67
C THR A 364 -11.11 3.50 8.88
N THR A 365 -10.22 3.47 9.88
CA THR A 365 -10.26 4.40 11.03
C THR A 365 -10.09 5.85 10.57
N HIS A 366 -9.19 6.09 9.60
CA HIS A 366 -9.02 7.41 8.97
C HIS A 366 -10.26 7.87 8.19
N ALA A 367 -10.88 7.00 7.40
CA ALA A 367 -12.11 7.32 6.68
C ALA A 367 -13.28 7.62 7.64
N LEU A 368 -13.41 6.83 8.72
CA LEU A 368 -14.38 7.05 9.79
C LEU A 368 -14.15 8.39 10.51
N ALA A 369 -12.90 8.76 10.78
CA ALA A 369 -12.57 10.06 11.37
C ALA A 369 -12.98 11.22 10.45
N ASP A 370 -12.76 11.10 9.13
CA ASP A 370 -13.21 12.12 8.16
C ASP A 370 -14.74 12.18 8.07
N MET A 371 -15.42 11.03 8.01
CA MET A 371 -16.88 10.94 8.03
C MET A 371 -17.46 11.60 9.29
N THR A 372 -16.92 11.30 10.46
CA THR A 372 -17.35 11.90 11.74
C THR A 372 -17.18 13.42 11.74
N ARG A 373 -16.05 13.92 11.20
CA ARG A 373 -15.80 15.36 11.05
C ARG A 373 -16.82 16.03 10.11
N ARG A 374 -17.11 15.41 8.97
CA ARG A 374 -18.09 15.92 7.99
C ARG A 374 -19.52 15.89 8.55
N ALA A 375 -19.90 14.80 9.20
CA ALA A 375 -21.21 14.64 9.85
C ALA A 375 -21.43 15.74 10.90
N TRP A 376 -20.44 16.01 11.76
CA TRP A 376 -20.52 17.13 12.70
C TRP A 376 -20.60 18.49 12.00
N THR A 377 -19.86 18.70 10.91
CA THR A 377 -19.89 19.97 10.16
C THR A 377 -21.29 20.24 9.60
N ILE A 378 -21.91 19.23 8.98
CA ILE A 378 -23.28 19.29 8.46
C ILE A 378 -24.26 19.52 9.61
N ALA A 379 -24.12 18.77 10.71
CA ALA A 379 -24.97 18.92 11.88
C ALA A 379 -24.89 20.33 12.47
N SER A 380 -23.69 20.89 12.60
CA SER A 380 -23.50 22.25 13.10
C SER A 380 -24.14 23.29 12.19
N VAL A 381 -24.08 23.15 10.86
CA VAL A 381 -24.74 24.07 9.92
C VAL A 381 -26.27 23.95 10.03
N ALA A 382 -26.81 22.72 10.07
CA ALA A 382 -28.24 22.47 10.28
C ALA A 382 -28.76 23.12 11.57
N LEU A 383 -28.07 22.90 12.69
CA LEU A 383 -28.48 23.40 14.00
C LEU A 383 -28.32 24.93 14.09
N ASN A 384 -27.27 25.52 13.51
CA ASN A 384 -27.12 26.97 13.47
C ASN A 384 -28.15 27.65 12.56
N ASN A 385 -28.58 26.98 11.48
CA ASN A 385 -29.68 27.48 10.65
C ASN A 385 -31.02 27.49 11.42
N CYS A 386 -31.28 26.44 12.21
CA CYS A 386 -32.44 26.37 13.10
C CYS A 386 -32.53 27.57 14.05
N LEU A 387 -31.38 28.08 14.49
CA LEU A 387 -31.24 29.23 15.38
C LEU A 387 -31.20 30.59 14.65
N GLY A 388 -31.36 30.61 13.33
CA GLY A 388 -31.30 31.82 12.51
C GLY A 388 -29.90 32.43 12.37
N LYS A 389 -28.84 31.70 12.73
CA LYS A 389 -27.45 32.19 12.69
C LYS A 389 -26.77 32.05 11.33
N THR A 390 -27.28 31.16 10.49
CA THR A 390 -26.72 30.85 9.17
C THR A 390 -27.84 30.51 8.20
N ASP A 391 -27.76 30.92 6.94
CA ASP A 391 -28.64 30.42 5.89
C ASP A 391 -28.00 29.20 5.20
N ALA A 392 -28.68 28.06 5.30
CA ALA A 392 -28.28 26.82 4.67
C ALA A 392 -29.25 26.54 3.51
N ASP A 393 -28.69 26.31 2.33
CA ASP A 393 -29.45 25.93 1.14
C ASP A 393 -29.93 24.47 1.27
N PRO A 394 -31.24 24.18 1.10
CA PRO A 394 -31.77 22.82 1.19
C PRO A 394 -31.10 21.82 0.25
N GLU A 395 -30.79 22.20 -1.00
CA GLU A 395 -30.14 21.29 -1.95
C GLU A 395 -28.71 20.94 -1.49
N SER A 396 -27.97 21.93 -1.00
CA SER A 396 -26.63 21.74 -0.45
C SER A 396 -26.64 20.82 0.76
N MET A 397 -27.63 20.95 1.66
CA MET A 397 -27.78 20.07 2.82
C MET A 397 -28.12 18.64 2.41
N GLN A 398 -28.99 18.45 1.41
CA GLN A 398 -29.34 17.13 0.89
C GLN A 398 -28.16 16.44 0.18
N LYS A 399 -27.37 17.18 -0.60
CA LYS A 399 -26.12 16.66 -1.19
C LYS A 399 -25.14 16.22 -0.11
N ALA A 400 -24.99 17.02 0.94
CA ALA A 400 -24.08 16.70 2.04
C ALA A 400 -24.53 15.44 2.82
N GLU A 401 -25.83 15.23 3.02
CA GLU A 401 -26.41 13.99 3.58
C GLU A 401 -26.06 12.77 2.72
N GLN A 402 -26.30 12.85 1.40
CA GLN A 402 -25.98 11.78 0.46
C GLN A 402 -24.48 11.44 0.44
N GLU A 403 -23.60 12.43 0.64
CA GLU A 403 -22.17 12.19 0.78
C GLU A 403 -21.84 11.36 2.04
N ILE A 404 -22.51 11.62 3.18
CA ILE A 404 -22.32 10.84 4.40
C ILE A 404 -22.83 9.41 4.23
N ASP A 405 -24.01 9.22 3.64
CA ASP A 405 -24.57 7.89 3.35
C ASP A 405 -23.64 7.07 2.44
N THR A 406 -23.09 7.74 1.42
CA THR A 406 -22.12 7.12 0.51
C THR A 406 -20.86 6.71 1.25
N LEU A 407 -20.34 7.55 2.15
CA LEU A 407 -19.19 7.22 2.98
C LEU A 407 -19.48 6.05 3.93
N GLN A 408 -20.66 6.01 4.55
CA GLN A 408 -21.09 4.91 5.41
C GLN A 408 -21.13 3.59 4.63
N SER A 409 -21.78 3.56 3.45
CA SER A 409 -21.86 2.35 2.62
C SER A 409 -20.46 1.90 2.20
N ASN A 410 -19.61 2.83 1.73
CA ASN A 410 -18.25 2.51 1.34
C ASN A 410 -17.44 1.89 2.49
N ILE A 411 -17.54 2.46 3.71
CA ILE A 411 -16.88 1.91 4.91
C ILE A 411 -17.39 0.50 5.21
N ARG A 412 -18.72 0.30 5.21
CA ARG A 412 -19.34 -1.00 5.49
C ARG A 412 -18.92 -2.06 4.47
N ASP A 413 -19.05 -1.75 3.18
CA ASP A 413 -18.78 -2.69 2.10
C ASP A 413 -17.28 -3.07 2.07
N TYR A 414 -16.42 -2.12 2.41
CA TYR A 414 -14.99 -2.38 2.58
C TYR A 414 -14.69 -3.26 3.79
N LEU A 415 -15.34 -3.03 4.94
CA LEU A 415 -15.21 -3.89 6.13
C LEU A 415 -15.70 -5.32 5.87
N VAL A 416 -16.75 -5.49 5.07
CA VAL A 416 -17.19 -6.82 4.58
C VAL A 416 -16.13 -7.45 3.68
N ALA A 417 -15.51 -6.67 2.78
CA ALA A 417 -14.42 -7.19 1.95
C ALA A 417 -13.18 -7.58 2.78
N ILE A 418 -12.88 -6.88 3.89
CA ILE A 418 -11.83 -7.24 4.84
C ILE A 418 -12.19 -8.54 5.58
N SER A 419 -13.45 -8.73 6.00
CA SER A 419 -13.89 -9.92 6.74
C SER A 419 -13.75 -11.22 5.95
N GLN A 420 -13.72 -11.13 4.61
CA GLN A 420 -13.47 -12.26 3.71
C GLN A 420 -11.97 -12.62 3.57
N ARG A 421 -11.07 -11.88 4.21
CA ARG A 421 -9.62 -12.16 4.21
C ARG A 421 -9.21 -13.00 5.43
N LYS A 422 -7.98 -13.50 5.42
CA LYS A 422 -7.39 -14.15 6.60
C LYS A 422 -7.07 -13.07 7.63
N LEU A 423 -7.75 -13.11 8.78
CA LEU A 423 -7.62 -12.14 9.86
C LEU A 423 -7.00 -12.77 11.10
N THR A 424 -6.32 -11.93 11.89
CA THR A 424 -6.00 -12.25 13.28
C THR A 424 -7.24 -12.02 14.17
N ASP A 425 -7.27 -12.64 15.36
CA ASP A 425 -8.40 -12.50 16.30
C ASP A 425 -8.71 -11.05 16.65
N ARG A 426 -7.66 -10.22 16.79
CA ARG A 426 -7.77 -8.78 17.01
C ARG A 426 -8.46 -8.08 15.84
N GLN A 427 -8.02 -8.34 14.61
CA GLN A 427 -8.58 -7.73 13.41
C GLN A 427 -10.05 -8.11 13.21
N ALA A 428 -10.40 -9.37 13.51
CA ALA A 428 -11.78 -9.84 13.45
C ALA A 428 -12.69 -9.12 14.46
N HIS A 429 -12.20 -8.82 15.68
CA HIS A 429 -12.93 -8.03 16.68
C HIS A 429 -13.08 -6.56 16.29
N MET A 430 -12.13 -5.97 15.56
CA MET A 430 -12.20 -4.55 15.15
C MET A 430 -13.33 -4.27 14.16
N ILE A 431 -13.67 -5.23 13.29
CA ILE A 431 -14.65 -5.04 12.21
C ILE A 431 -16.04 -4.63 12.71
N PRO A 432 -16.70 -5.38 13.63
CA PRO A 432 -18.02 -4.99 14.11
C PRO A 432 -18.01 -3.64 14.82
N GLU A 433 -16.95 -3.31 15.57
CA GLU A 433 -16.81 -2.01 16.26
C GLU A 433 -16.72 -0.84 15.27
N LEU A 434 -15.98 -1.00 14.16
CA LEU A 434 -15.91 0.00 13.10
C LEU A 434 -17.25 0.18 12.37
N ILE A 435 -18.00 -0.91 12.13
CA ILE A 435 -19.36 -0.83 11.57
C ILE A 435 -20.27 -0.03 12.51
N HIS A 436 -20.23 -0.31 13.81
CA HIS A 436 -21.02 0.42 14.80
C HIS A 436 -20.65 1.91 14.83
N CYS A 437 -19.36 2.23 14.78
CA CYS A 437 -18.91 3.63 14.73
C CYS A 437 -19.36 4.35 13.45
N ALA A 438 -19.33 3.69 12.29
CA ALA A 438 -19.81 4.27 11.04
C ALA A 438 -21.32 4.59 11.11
N ASN A 439 -22.10 3.71 11.73
CA ASN A 439 -23.53 3.95 11.97
C ASN A 439 -23.74 5.12 12.96
N ASP A 440 -22.98 5.18 14.06
CA ASP A 440 -23.07 6.32 14.99
C ASP A 440 -22.67 7.64 14.31
N ALA A 441 -21.69 7.62 13.39
CA ALA A 441 -21.27 8.81 12.65
C ALA A 441 -22.34 9.30 11.67
N GLU A 442 -23.03 8.40 10.97
CA GLU A 442 -24.17 8.72 10.10
C GLU A 442 -25.32 9.35 10.90
N ARG A 443 -25.65 8.76 12.06
CA ARG A 443 -26.71 9.26 12.94
C ARG A 443 -26.52 10.70 13.39
N ILE A 444 -25.28 11.19 13.51
CA ILE A 444 -25.01 12.58 13.89
C ILE A 444 -25.61 13.57 12.87
N SER A 445 -25.37 13.38 11.58
CA SER A 445 -25.93 14.25 10.54
C SER A 445 -27.43 14.02 10.36
N ASP A 446 -27.87 12.76 10.43
CA ASP A 446 -29.24 12.34 10.20
C ASP A 446 -30.22 12.95 11.24
N LEU A 447 -29.80 12.97 12.51
CA LEU A 447 -30.53 13.64 13.60
C LEU A 447 -30.63 15.15 13.38
N ALA A 448 -29.52 15.81 13.03
CA ALA A 448 -29.49 17.25 12.83
C ALA A 448 -30.33 17.69 11.62
N LEU A 449 -30.32 16.92 10.53
CA LEU A 449 -31.12 17.16 9.34
C LEU A 449 -32.61 16.94 9.59
N ARG A 450 -32.96 15.92 10.38
CA ARG A 450 -34.34 15.68 10.83
C ARG A 450 -34.89 16.85 11.64
N ILE A 451 -34.04 17.47 12.47
CA ILE A 451 -34.38 18.69 13.21
C ILE A 451 -34.53 19.85 12.22
N TYR A 452 -33.53 20.12 11.38
CA TYR A 452 -33.57 21.18 10.37
C TYR A 452 -34.86 21.18 9.54
N ARG A 453 -35.26 20.03 8.99
CA ARG A 453 -36.50 19.88 8.19
C ARG A 453 -37.77 20.25 8.95
N LYS A 454 -37.77 20.21 10.29
CA LYS A 454 -38.92 20.53 11.15
C LYS A 454 -38.86 21.96 11.72
N THR A 455 -37.78 22.71 11.52
CA THR A 455 -37.42 23.86 12.39
C THR A 455 -37.62 25.24 11.77
N THR A 456 -38.25 25.34 10.58
CA THR A 456 -38.76 26.62 10.02
C THR A 456 -39.61 27.44 11.00
N ARG A 457 -40.09 26.79 12.06
CA ARG A 457 -40.90 27.32 13.16
C ARG A 457 -40.13 28.16 14.19
N ILE A 458 -38.87 27.83 14.55
CA ILE A 458 -38.06 28.64 15.51
C ILE A 458 -37.79 30.03 14.96
N ARG A 459 -37.45 30.09 13.66
CA ARG A 459 -37.07 31.32 12.97
C ARG A 459 -38.18 32.39 12.95
N ARG A 460 -39.44 32.00 13.21
CA ARG A 460 -40.61 32.88 13.24
C ARG A 460 -41.06 33.29 14.64
N GLY A 461 -40.74 32.52 15.69
CA GLY A 461 -41.27 32.75 17.06
C GLY A 461 -40.38 33.60 17.98
N GLY A 462 -39.09 33.76 17.66
CA GLY A 462 -38.13 34.41 18.55
C GLY A 462 -37.81 33.56 19.79
N LEU A 463 -36.58 33.62 20.29
CA LEU A 463 -36.14 32.92 21.50
C LEU A 463 -35.60 33.93 22.52
N PRO A 464 -35.73 33.67 23.84
CA PRO A 464 -35.07 34.47 24.87
C PRO A 464 -33.55 34.53 24.65
N PRO A 465 -32.89 35.69 24.88
CA PRO A 465 -31.44 35.84 24.73
C PRO A 465 -30.64 34.80 25.53
N ASP A 466 -31.03 34.55 26.78
CA ASP A 466 -30.37 33.61 27.69
C ASP A 466 -30.44 32.16 27.15
N ALA A 467 -31.58 31.78 26.54
CA ALA A 467 -31.76 30.47 25.93
C ALA A 467 -30.90 30.31 24.65
N LEU A 468 -30.78 31.39 23.87
CA LEU A 468 -29.90 31.47 22.71
C LEU A 468 -28.42 31.39 23.10
N GLU A 469 -28.01 32.04 24.18
CA GLU A 469 -26.64 31.97 24.71
C GLU A 469 -26.33 30.56 25.23
N GLY A 470 -27.22 29.98 26.04
CA GLY A 470 -27.07 28.64 26.58
C GLY A 470 -26.96 27.56 25.49
N ILE A 471 -27.82 27.60 24.46
CA ILE A 471 -27.73 26.61 23.37
C ILE A 471 -26.48 26.80 22.51
N THR A 472 -25.97 28.04 22.39
CA THR A 472 -24.72 28.33 21.69
C THR A 472 -23.51 27.79 22.44
N SER A 473 -23.49 27.95 23.77
CA SER A 473 -22.52 27.31 24.66
C SER A 473 -22.53 25.80 24.45
N LEU A 474 -23.71 25.19 24.48
CA LEU A 474 -23.87 23.74 24.30
C LEU A 474 -23.37 23.26 22.94
N ILE A 475 -23.70 23.96 21.84
CA ILE A 475 -23.18 23.67 20.48
C ILE A 475 -21.64 23.69 20.47
N ASN A 476 -21.03 24.67 21.14
CA ASN A 476 -19.56 24.75 21.24
C ASN A 476 -18.97 23.60 22.07
N SER A 477 -19.62 23.19 23.16
CA SER A 477 -19.23 22.01 23.93
C SER A 477 -19.27 20.73 23.09
N VAL A 478 -20.35 20.52 22.31
CA VAL A 478 -20.44 19.38 21.38
C VAL A 478 -19.39 19.48 20.27
N ARG A 479 -19.07 20.68 19.76
CA ARG A 479 -17.99 20.89 18.78
C ARG A 479 -16.63 20.43 19.32
N ILE A 480 -16.34 20.73 20.58
CA ILE A 480 -15.10 20.31 21.24
C ILE A 480 -15.08 18.79 21.39
N LEU A 481 -16.19 18.18 21.82
CA LEU A 481 -16.33 16.72 21.90
C LEU A 481 -16.10 16.07 20.52
N ALA A 482 -16.75 16.57 19.47
CA ALA A 482 -16.61 16.07 18.11
C ALA A 482 -15.15 16.13 17.61
N ARG A 483 -14.48 17.26 17.84
CA ARG A 483 -13.06 17.43 17.50
C ARG A 483 -12.19 16.39 18.21
N ASP A 484 -12.39 16.20 19.51
CA ASP A 484 -11.55 15.28 20.28
C ASP A 484 -11.86 13.80 19.98
N THR A 485 -13.12 13.46 19.65
CA THR A 485 -13.50 12.14 19.13
C THR A 485 -12.79 11.87 17.80
N VAL A 486 -12.82 12.82 16.85
CA VAL A 486 -12.11 12.70 15.56
C VAL A 486 -10.60 12.48 15.77
N ILE A 487 -9.99 13.21 16.70
CA ILE A 487 -8.57 13.02 17.05
C ILE A 487 -8.34 11.63 17.65
N SER A 488 -9.21 11.17 18.57
CA SER A 488 -9.09 9.86 19.20
C SER A 488 -9.17 8.72 18.18
N VAL A 489 -10.14 8.78 17.25
CA VAL A 489 -10.30 7.80 16.18
C VAL A 489 -9.09 7.83 15.22
N ARG A 490 -8.68 9.02 14.78
CA ARG A 490 -7.58 9.19 13.81
C ARG A 490 -6.22 8.76 14.36
N ASP A 491 -5.93 9.10 15.60
CA ASP A 491 -4.65 8.75 16.25
C ASP A 491 -4.64 7.31 16.79
N GLU A 492 -5.80 6.62 16.75
CA GLU A 492 -6.02 5.32 17.39
C GLU A 492 -5.53 5.32 18.84
N LYS A 493 -5.86 6.40 19.56
CA LYS A 493 -5.51 6.59 20.97
C LYS A 493 -6.79 6.73 21.77
N PRO A 494 -7.15 5.75 22.61
CA PRO A 494 -8.40 5.78 23.34
C PRO A 494 -8.34 6.91 24.35
N ARG A 495 -9.33 7.81 24.30
CA ARG A 495 -9.53 8.87 25.30
C ARG A 495 -10.88 8.70 26.00
N ALA A 496 -11.28 7.44 26.20
CA ALA A 496 -12.64 7.07 26.61
C ALA A 496 -13.09 7.81 27.88
N GLU A 497 -12.27 7.84 28.94
CA GLU A 497 -12.64 8.54 30.18
C GLU A 497 -12.82 10.05 30.00
N LEU A 498 -11.91 10.71 29.27
CA LEU A 498 -11.99 12.14 29.01
C LEU A 498 -13.24 12.48 28.20
N LEU A 499 -13.52 11.69 27.16
CA LEU A 499 -14.63 11.93 26.24
C LEU A 499 -15.98 11.59 26.89
N ALA A 500 -16.05 10.53 27.71
CA ALA A 500 -17.23 10.19 28.51
C ALA A 500 -17.55 11.29 29.55
N LYS A 501 -16.53 11.88 30.20
CA LYS A 501 -16.73 13.03 31.11
C LYS A 501 -17.32 14.24 30.38
N LYS A 502 -16.83 14.54 29.17
CA LYS A 502 -17.35 15.64 28.35
C LYS A 502 -18.78 15.39 27.91
N GLU A 503 -19.09 14.18 27.45
CA GLU A 503 -20.46 13.77 27.11
C GLU A 503 -21.41 13.94 28.30
N ALA A 504 -21.02 13.43 29.48
CA ALA A 504 -21.83 13.55 30.69
C ALA A 504 -22.09 15.01 31.09
N ALA A 505 -21.09 15.88 30.96
CA ALA A 505 -21.23 17.32 31.22
C ALA A 505 -22.23 17.98 30.24
N ILE A 506 -22.12 17.68 28.93
CA ILE A 506 -23.06 18.16 27.91
C ILE A 506 -24.49 17.67 28.22
N HIS A 507 -24.64 16.42 28.62
CA HIS A 507 -25.94 15.85 28.95
C HIS A 507 -26.56 16.53 30.20
N ALA A 508 -25.76 16.89 31.19
CA ALA A 508 -26.19 17.64 32.36
C ALA A 508 -26.59 19.08 32.00
N GLU A 509 -25.76 19.79 31.21
CA GLU A 509 -26.02 21.15 30.74
C GLU A 509 -27.31 21.21 29.90
N ALA A 510 -27.48 20.28 28.94
CA ALA A 510 -28.68 20.20 28.11
C ALA A 510 -29.95 19.93 28.94
N LYS A 511 -29.86 19.06 29.96
CA LYS A 511 -30.98 18.75 30.86
C LYS A 511 -31.36 19.96 31.72
N GLN A 512 -30.36 20.69 32.21
CA GLN A 512 -30.59 21.90 32.98
C GLN A 512 -31.24 22.99 32.13
N LEU A 513 -30.69 23.26 30.93
CA LEU A 513 -31.25 24.25 30.02
C LEU A 513 -32.68 23.90 29.57
N SER A 514 -32.96 22.62 29.34
CA SER A 514 -34.32 22.15 29.06
C SER A 514 -35.28 22.39 30.23
N LYS A 515 -34.83 22.20 31.47
CA LYS A 515 -35.64 22.45 32.67
C LYS A 515 -35.94 23.93 32.85
N ASP A 516 -34.92 24.77 32.69
CA ASP A 516 -35.03 26.22 32.82
C ASP A 516 -35.95 26.80 31.72
N PHE A 517 -35.82 26.29 30.50
CA PHE A 517 -36.69 26.66 29.39
C PHE A 517 -38.13 26.14 29.56
N SER A 518 -38.32 24.94 30.13
CA SER A 518 -39.66 24.42 30.40
C SER A 518 -40.43 25.21 31.45
N GLN A 519 -39.75 25.93 32.34
CA GLN A 519 -40.40 26.86 33.27
C GLN A 519 -40.94 28.12 32.57
N HIS A 520 -40.43 28.45 31.38
CA HIS A 520 -40.90 29.57 30.54
C HIS A 520 -42.13 29.24 29.69
N LEU A 521 -42.39 27.96 29.40
CA LEU A 521 -43.51 27.48 28.55
C LEU A 521 -44.92 27.83 29.09
N GLY A 522 -45.04 28.22 30.37
CA GLY A 522 -46.33 28.42 31.04
C GLY A 522 -47.06 29.73 30.71
N GLY A 523 -46.48 30.62 29.91
CA GLY A 523 -47.03 31.97 29.64
C GLY A 523 -47.11 32.39 28.17
N ALA A 524 -46.87 31.49 27.22
CA ALA A 524 -46.73 31.82 25.80
C ALA A 524 -48.06 31.84 25.02
N ASP A 525 -48.19 32.84 24.13
CA ASP A 525 -49.24 32.95 23.11
C ASP A 525 -49.13 31.80 22.08
N GLU A 526 -50.23 31.36 21.46
CA GLU A 526 -50.27 30.18 20.56
C GLU A 526 -49.24 30.26 19.41
N GLN A 527 -48.81 31.46 19.02
CA GLN A 527 -47.80 31.72 18.00
C GLN A 527 -46.36 31.40 18.42
N ASN A 528 -46.03 31.42 19.73
CA ASN A 528 -44.68 31.16 20.25
C ASN A 528 -44.44 29.68 20.62
N ALA A 529 -45.49 28.94 20.96
CA ALA A 529 -45.41 27.53 21.36
C ALA A 529 -44.69 26.64 20.33
N VAL A 530 -44.82 26.98 19.04
CA VAL A 530 -44.20 26.22 17.94
C VAL A 530 -42.67 26.41 17.89
N GLY A 531 -42.17 27.60 18.24
CA GLY A 531 -40.74 27.87 18.35
C GLY A 531 -40.12 27.21 19.59
N GLU A 532 -40.86 27.18 20.69
CA GLU A 532 -40.43 26.58 21.96
C GLU A 532 -40.31 25.05 21.87
N ILE A 533 -41.26 24.37 21.22
CA ILE A 533 -41.19 22.91 20.96
C ILE A 533 -39.98 22.56 20.08
N ALA A 534 -39.71 23.39 19.08
CA ALA A 534 -38.58 23.17 18.19
C ALA A 534 -37.25 23.42 18.90
N PHE A 535 -37.17 24.39 19.83
CA PHE A 535 -35.99 24.58 20.68
C PHE A 535 -35.68 23.36 21.54
N LEU A 536 -36.69 22.77 22.20
CA LEU A 536 -36.53 21.52 22.94
C LEU A 536 -36.08 20.36 22.04
N SER A 537 -36.53 20.35 20.79
CA SER A 537 -36.09 19.36 19.79
C SER A 537 -34.61 19.52 19.43
N VAL A 538 -34.12 20.76 19.31
CA VAL A 538 -32.68 21.05 19.10
C VAL A 538 -31.87 20.59 20.32
N LEU A 539 -32.34 20.82 21.55
CA LEU A 539 -31.65 20.36 22.77
C LEU A 539 -31.58 18.83 22.87
N SER A 540 -32.68 18.14 22.60
CA SER A 540 -32.64 16.67 22.54
C SER A 540 -31.69 16.18 21.44
N GLY A 541 -31.70 16.85 20.28
CA GLY A 541 -30.77 16.56 19.20
C GLY A 541 -29.31 16.67 19.59
N LEU A 542 -28.92 17.77 20.25
CA LEU A 542 -27.56 17.99 20.73
C LEU A 542 -27.12 16.91 21.73
N ARG A 543 -28.03 16.49 22.61
CA ARG A 543 -27.80 15.42 23.58
C ARG A 543 -27.59 14.07 22.90
N ASP A 544 -28.43 13.74 21.91
CA ASP A 544 -28.30 12.50 21.15
C ASP A 544 -27.03 12.48 20.28
N ILE A 545 -26.69 13.60 19.64
CA ILE A 545 -25.43 13.76 18.89
C ILE A 545 -24.23 13.56 19.82
N ALA A 546 -24.24 14.16 21.01
CA ALA A 546 -23.16 14.00 21.99
C ALA A 546 -23.00 12.53 22.42
N ARG A 547 -24.11 11.81 22.63
CA ARG A 547 -24.11 10.38 22.93
C ARG A 547 -23.52 9.54 21.79
N HIS A 548 -23.86 9.82 20.53
CA HIS A 548 -23.25 9.14 19.38
C HIS A 548 -21.73 9.41 19.28
N LEU A 549 -21.28 10.64 19.56
CA LEU A 549 -19.86 10.98 19.63
C LEU A 549 -19.12 10.26 20.78
N GLY A 550 -19.77 10.12 21.94
CA GLY A 550 -19.26 9.35 23.08
C GLY A 550 -19.16 7.86 22.79
N ASN A 551 -20.19 7.29 22.17
CA ASN A 551 -20.23 5.92 21.68
C ASN A 551 -19.07 5.59 20.74
N ILE A 552 -18.79 6.45 19.76
CA ILE A 552 -17.63 6.30 18.86
C ILE A 552 -16.33 6.32 19.68
N ALA A 553 -16.20 7.28 20.60
CA ALA A 553 -15.00 7.46 21.43
C ALA A 553 -14.67 6.25 22.32
N VAL A 554 -15.68 5.62 22.92
CA VAL A 554 -15.49 4.42 23.76
C VAL A 554 -15.00 3.24 22.94
N ARG A 555 -15.58 3.05 21.75
CA ARG A 555 -15.22 1.95 20.84
C ARG A 555 -13.82 2.05 20.23
N VAL A 556 -13.19 3.23 20.27
CA VAL A 556 -11.77 3.40 19.88
C VAL A 556 -10.84 2.47 20.64
N SER A 557 -11.19 2.09 21.88
CA SER A 557 -10.41 1.12 22.66
C SER A 557 -10.24 -0.23 21.97
N ALA A 558 -11.20 -0.67 21.16
CA ALA A 558 -11.10 -1.89 20.38
C ALA A 558 -10.12 -1.80 19.21
N PHE A 559 -9.66 -0.59 18.84
CA PHE A 559 -8.76 -0.37 17.71
C PHE A 559 -7.27 -0.54 18.09
N VAL A 560 -6.96 -0.54 19.39
CA VAL A 560 -5.60 -0.55 19.98
C VAL A 560 -5.22 -1.91 20.51
#